data_AF-A0A518U612-F1
#
_entry.id   AF-A0A518U612-F1
#
_cell.length_a   1.000
_cell.length_b   1.000
_cell.length_c   1.000
_cell.angle_alpha   90.00
_cell.angle_beta   90.00
_cell.angle_gamma   90.00
#
_symmetry.space_group_name_H-M   'P 1'
#
loop_
_entity.id
_entity.type
_entity.pdbx_description
1 polymer ?
#
loop_
_entity_poly.entity_id
_entity_poly.type
_entity_poly.pdbx_seq_one_letter_code
_entity_poly.pdbx_strand_id
1 'polypeptide(L)'
;MSSTASPTPEPAVDDQPFVSGFTPALKGQRAECDGGRPVEGTKYAGRQEFTGTLTGDYRDFGPYPWRWYLLGELTRKPPGFAYDAVWCDADSLTLIDETGRPLDAGLE
;
A
#
# COMPACT_ATOMS: atom_id res chain seq x y z
N MET A 1 20.43 15.80 -44.58
CA MET A 1 21.10 15.96 -43.29
C MET A 1 20.13 15.49 -42.22
N SER A 2 20.18 14.19 -41.86
CA SER A 2 19.29 13.59 -40.86
C SER A 2 20.05 13.56 -39.53
N SER A 3 19.65 14.39 -38.57
CA SER A 3 20.18 14.36 -37.22
C SER A 3 19.42 13.30 -36.41
N THR A 4 20.07 12.17 -36.17
CA THR A 4 19.69 11.24 -35.10
C THR A 4 19.98 11.92 -33.77
N ALA A 5 18.95 12.34 -33.05
CA ALA A 5 19.07 12.63 -31.64
C ALA A 5 18.91 11.32 -30.86
N SER A 6 19.93 10.95 -30.09
CA SER A 6 19.90 9.84 -29.16
C SER A 6 18.79 10.06 -28.11
N PRO A 7 18.07 9.00 -27.66
CA PRO A 7 17.17 9.13 -26.53
C PRO A 7 17.98 9.52 -25.29
N THR A 8 17.63 10.67 -24.70
CA THR A 8 18.01 11.04 -23.34
C THR A 8 17.53 9.92 -22.41
N PRO A 9 18.33 9.46 -21.43
CA PRO A 9 17.83 8.53 -20.44
C PRO A 9 16.62 9.16 -19.75
N GLU A 10 15.46 8.52 -19.87
CA GLU A 10 14.27 8.88 -19.11
C GLU A 10 14.65 8.84 -17.63
N PRO A 11 14.31 9.88 -16.84
CA PRO A 11 14.58 9.87 -15.42
C PRO A 11 13.88 8.64 -14.83
N ALA A 12 14.64 7.85 -14.05
CA ALA A 12 14.10 6.77 -13.25
C ALA A 12 12.90 7.28 -12.46
N VAL A 13 11.86 6.46 -12.36
CA VAL A 13 10.60 6.74 -11.66
C VAL A 13 10.88 6.83 -10.15
N ASP A 14 11.47 7.93 -9.68
CA ASP A 14 11.83 8.14 -8.27
C ASP A 14 11.63 9.59 -7.78
N ASP A 15 10.85 10.44 -8.47
CA ASP A 15 10.66 11.85 -8.07
C ASP A 15 9.19 12.31 -8.12
N GLN A 16 8.30 11.60 -7.41
CA GLN A 16 7.17 12.29 -6.77
C GLN A 16 7.51 12.46 -5.30
N PRO A 17 7.52 13.69 -4.74
CA PRO A 17 7.78 13.86 -3.32
C PRO A 17 6.53 13.45 -2.56
N PHE A 18 6.39 12.16 -2.27
CA PHE A 18 5.44 11.76 -1.24
C PHE A 18 5.89 12.37 0.08
N VAL A 19 4.93 12.81 0.89
CA VAL A 19 5.24 13.24 2.25
C VAL A 19 5.20 12.01 3.13
N SER A 20 6.36 11.58 3.64
CA SER A 20 6.43 10.50 4.61
C SER A 20 6.20 11.03 6.02
N GLY A 21 5.53 10.23 6.85
CA GLY A 21 5.47 10.50 8.29
C GLY A 21 5.18 9.24 9.08
N PHE A 22 4.91 9.44 10.37
CA PHE A 22 4.67 8.37 11.32
C PHE A 22 3.43 8.65 12.17
N THR A 23 2.57 7.66 12.33
CA THR A 23 1.36 7.70 13.18
C THR A 23 1.53 6.72 14.34
N PRO A 24 1.99 7.17 15.53
CA PRO A 24 2.25 6.28 16.66
C PRO A 24 1.06 5.46 17.12
N ALA A 25 -0.16 5.99 17.00
CA ALA A 25 -1.39 5.30 17.39
C ALA A 25 -1.67 4.04 16.56
N LEU A 26 -1.15 3.98 15.34
CA LEU A 26 -1.34 2.84 14.43
C LEU A 26 -0.22 1.82 14.54
N LYS A 27 0.92 2.15 15.15
CA LYS A 27 2.02 1.21 15.32
C LYS A 27 1.58 0.01 16.15
N GLY A 28 1.80 -1.19 15.63
CA GLY A 28 1.48 -2.45 16.32
C GLY A 28 0.00 -2.85 16.23
N GLN A 29 -0.84 -2.05 15.57
CA GLN A 29 -2.23 -2.42 15.34
C GLN A 29 -2.33 -3.46 14.23
N ARG A 30 -3.20 -4.46 14.42
CA ARG A 30 -3.50 -5.41 13.35
C ARG A 30 -4.49 -4.78 12.37
N ALA A 31 -4.27 -5.03 11.09
CA ALA A 31 -5.13 -4.52 10.04
C ALA A 31 -5.25 -5.49 8.88
N GLU A 32 -6.38 -5.39 8.20
CA GLU A 32 -6.63 -5.96 6.89
C GLU A 32 -6.60 -4.88 5.85
N CYS A 33 -6.15 -5.25 4.66
CA CYS A 33 -5.97 -4.35 3.55
C CYS A 33 -6.38 -5.02 2.24
N ASP A 34 -7.30 -4.35 1.55
CA ASP A 34 -7.72 -4.72 0.21
C ASP A 34 -6.88 -3.97 -0.83
N GLY A 35 -5.81 -4.62 -1.29
CA GLY A 35 -4.95 -4.11 -2.35
C GLY A 35 -5.47 -4.48 -3.75
N GLY A 36 -5.11 -3.66 -4.74
CA GLY A 36 -5.27 -3.99 -6.15
C GLY A 36 -3.92 -4.30 -6.81
N ARG A 37 -3.73 -5.52 -7.33
CA ARG A 37 -2.60 -5.86 -8.21
C ARG A 37 -3.14 -6.20 -9.61
N PRO A 38 -2.42 -5.87 -10.69
CA PRO A 38 -2.67 -6.46 -12.01
C PRO A 38 -2.64 -8.00 -11.95
N VAL A 39 -3.73 -8.66 -12.35
CA VAL A 39 -3.75 -10.12 -12.47
C VAL A 39 -2.88 -10.51 -13.65
N GLU A 40 -1.84 -11.31 -13.38
CA GLU A 40 -0.87 -11.74 -14.37
C GLU A 40 -1.55 -12.35 -15.60
N GLY A 41 -1.09 -11.95 -16.79
CA GLY A 41 -1.66 -12.42 -18.05
C GLY A 41 -3.01 -11.81 -18.43
N THR A 42 -3.53 -10.84 -17.66
CA THR A 42 -4.79 -10.17 -17.99
C THR A 42 -4.68 -8.65 -17.91
N LYS A 43 -5.66 -7.95 -18.47
CA LYS A 43 -5.82 -6.49 -18.34
C LYS A 43 -6.57 -6.08 -17.05
N TYR A 44 -6.92 -7.03 -16.19
CA TYR A 44 -7.78 -6.80 -15.03
C TYR A 44 -6.93 -6.58 -13.78
N ALA A 45 -7.37 -5.69 -12.92
CA ALA A 45 -6.88 -5.61 -11.54
C ALA A 45 -7.65 -6.62 -10.68
N GLY A 46 -6.92 -7.43 -9.94
CA GLY A 46 -7.47 -8.40 -9.00
C GLY A 46 -7.43 -7.84 -7.59
N ARG A 47 -8.48 -8.12 -6.82
CA ARG A 47 -8.47 -7.88 -5.38
C ARG A 47 -7.48 -8.82 -4.72
N GLN A 48 -6.62 -8.26 -3.89
CA GLN A 48 -5.63 -8.97 -3.11
C GLN A 48 -5.80 -8.59 -1.65
N GLU A 49 -6.08 -9.58 -0.84
CA GLU A 49 -6.28 -9.39 0.59
C GLU A 49 -4.95 -9.60 1.31
N PHE A 50 -4.61 -8.64 2.16
CA PHE A 50 -3.45 -8.69 3.04
C PHE A 50 -3.92 -8.53 4.48
N THR A 51 -3.29 -9.27 5.40
CA THR A 51 -3.49 -9.11 6.84
C THR A 51 -2.11 -9.02 7.48
N GLY A 52 -1.91 -8.06 8.38
CA GLY A 52 -0.62 -7.85 9.03
C GLY A 52 -0.70 -6.86 10.18
N THR A 53 0.47 -6.35 10.56
CA THR A 53 0.64 -5.39 11.63
C THR A 53 1.10 -4.06 11.03
N LEU A 54 0.41 -2.98 11.35
CA LEU A 54 0.79 -1.63 10.93
C LEU A 54 2.11 -1.21 11.58
N THR A 55 3.04 -0.73 10.78
CA THR A 55 4.32 -0.21 11.29
C THR A 55 4.16 1.18 11.90
N GLY A 56 3.11 1.90 11.49
CA GLY A 56 2.87 3.32 11.80
C GLY A 56 3.40 4.26 10.72
N ASP A 57 4.20 3.78 9.76
CA ASP A 57 4.69 4.61 8.65
C ASP A 57 3.56 4.93 7.68
N TYR A 58 3.52 6.17 7.19
CA TYR A 58 2.61 6.59 6.14
C TYR A 58 3.30 7.38 5.04
N ARG A 59 2.69 7.41 3.86
CA ARG A 59 3.06 8.23 2.71
C ARG A 59 1.84 8.90 2.12
N ASP A 60 1.90 10.22 1.97
CA ASP A 60 0.86 11.00 1.30
C ASP A 60 1.31 11.33 -0.12
N PHE A 61 0.53 10.94 -1.13
CA PHE A 61 0.84 11.16 -2.55
C PHE A 61 -0.12 12.18 -3.17
N GLY A 62 0.43 13.06 -4.02
CA GLY A 62 -0.36 13.98 -4.84
C GLY A 62 -0.81 15.26 -4.13
N PRO A 63 -1.51 16.16 -4.84
CA PRO A 63 -2.02 17.42 -4.30
C PRO A 63 -3.23 17.22 -3.38
N TYR A 64 -3.91 16.09 -3.49
CA TYR A 64 -4.89 15.58 -2.54
C TYR A 64 -4.17 14.51 -1.73
N PRO A 65 -4.18 14.55 -0.38
CA PRO A 65 -3.34 13.68 0.44
C PRO A 65 -3.88 12.24 0.42
N TRP A 66 -3.67 11.52 -0.68
CA TRP A 66 -3.92 10.08 -0.74
C TRP A 66 -2.91 9.41 0.16
N ARG A 67 -3.38 9.03 1.36
CA ARG A 67 -2.55 8.48 2.41
C ARG A 67 -2.46 6.97 2.28
N TRP A 68 -1.24 6.47 2.36
CA TRP A 68 -0.93 5.05 2.34
C TRP A 68 -0.20 4.68 3.62
N TYR A 69 -0.64 3.64 4.30
CA TYR A 69 -0.01 3.09 5.49
C TYR A 69 0.79 1.83 5.17
N LEU A 70 1.92 1.64 5.84
CA LEU A 70 2.73 0.43 5.67
C LEU A 70 2.21 -0.69 6.58
N LEU A 71 1.70 -1.74 5.95
CA LEU A 71 1.32 -2.98 6.61
C LEU A 71 2.52 -3.94 6.55
N GLY A 72 3.16 -4.17 7.69
CA GLY A 72 4.27 -5.10 7.86
C GLY A 72 3.82 -6.41 8.51
N GLU A 73 4.79 -7.28 8.82
CA GLU A 73 4.55 -8.56 9.50
C GLU A 73 3.35 -9.32 8.93
N LEU A 74 3.34 -9.46 7.60
CA LEU A 74 2.18 -10.00 6.88
C LEU A 74 1.90 -11.45 7.30
N THR A 75 0.75 -11.65 7.93
CA THR A 75 0.23 -12.96 8.35
C THR A 75 -0.61 -13.61 7.25
N ARG A 76 -1.22 -12.79 6.39
CA ARG A 76 -1.92 -13.22 5.17
C ARG A 76 -1.40 -12.40 3.99
N LYS A 77 -0.93 -13.09 2.95
CA LYS A 77 -0.55 -12.49 1.67
C LYS A 77 -0.86 -13.42 0.50
N PRO A 78 -1.13 -12.90 -0.70
CA PRO A 78 -1.36 -13.70 -1.89
C PRO A 78 -0.16 -14.61 -2.23
N PRO A 79 -0.39 -15.78 -2.84
CA PRO A 79 0.69 -16.62 -3.34
C PRO A 79 1.61 -15.86 -4.30
N GLY A 80 2.93 -16.02 -4.13
CA GLY A 80 3.92 -15.34 -4.98
C GLY A 80 4.17 -13.86 -4.65
N PHE A 81 3.59 -13.34 -3.56
CA PHE A 81 3.95 -12.01 -3.07
C PHE A 81 5.34 -12.04 -2.39
N ALA A 82 6.32 -11.42 -3.05
CA ALA A 82 7.73 -11.51 -2.69
C ALA A 82 8.15 -10.67 -1.48
N TYR A 83 7.36 -9.64 -1.14
CA TYR A 83 7.71 -8.69 -0.08
C TYR A 83 7.13 -9.11 1.28
N ASP A 84 7.72 -8.60 2.34
CA ASP A 84 7.30 -8.84 3.73
C ASP A 84 6.41 -7.71 4.30
N ALA A 85 6.22 -6.65 3.52
CA ALA A 85 5.33 -5.55 3.81
C ALA A 85 4.68 -5.03 2.53
N VAL A 86 3.54 -4.35 2.66
CA VAL A 86 2.78 -3.75 1.56
C VAL A 86 2.26 -2.37 1.97
N TRP A 87 2.26 -1.44 1.02
CA TRP A 87 1.61 -0.14 1.21
C TRP A 87 0.12 -0.28 0.90
N CYS A 88 -0.69 0.17 1.83
CA CYS A 88 -2.14 0.07 1.80
C CYS A 88 -2.76 1.46 1.84
N ASP A 89 -3.65 1.73 0.90
CA ASP A 89 -4.43 2.96 0.91
C ASP A 89 -5.27 3.04 2.20
N ALA A 90 -5.36 4.23 2.78
CA ALA A 90 -6.08 4.46 4.04
C ALA A 90 -7.57 4.08 3.93
N ASP A 91 -8.21 4.28 2.78
CA ASP A 91 -9.62 3.95 2.57
C ASP A 91 -9.83 2.44 2.36
N SER A 92 -8.77 1.69 2.07
CA SER A 92 -8.81 0.23 1.89
C SER A 92 -8.30 -0.54 3.12
N LEU A 93 -8.02 0.17 4.22
CA LEU A 93 -7.47 -0.41 5.43
C LEU A 93 -8.54 -0.50 6.52
N THR A 94 -8.69 -1.68 7.10
CA THR A 94 -9.61 -1.95 8.22
C THR A 94 -8.80 -2.44 9.41
N LEU A 95 -8.87 -1.72 10.53
CA LEU A 95 -8.27 -2.19 11.79
C LEU A 95 -9.03 -3.41 12.30
N ILE A 96 -8.31 -4.43 12.76
CA ILE A 96 -8.88 -5.68 13.25
C ILE A 96 -8.33 -6.06 14.62
N ASP A 97 -9.14 -6.79 15.39
CA ASP A 97 -8.76 -7.34 16.68
C ASP A 97 -7.92 -8.62 16.54
N GLU A 98 -7.57 -9.24 17.68
CA GLU A 98 -6.79 -10.47 17.69
C GLU A 98 -7.51 -11.65 17.02
N THR A 99 -8.84 -11.62 16.98
CA THR A 99 -9.70 -12.64 16.38
C THR A 99 -9.97 -12.39 14.89
N GLY A 100 -9.47 -11.30 14.33
CA GLY A 100 -9.69 -10.90 12.94
C GLY A 100 -11.01 -10.17 12.70
N ARG A 101 -11.65 -9.64 13.75
CA ARG A 101 -12.87 -8.82 13.61
C ARG A 101 -12.51 -7.35 13.50
N PRO A 102 -13.20 -6.57 12.64
CA PRO A 102 -13.01 -5.13 12.59
C PRO A 102 -13.16 -4.48 13.96
N LEU A 103 -12.22 -3.61 14.33
CA LEU A 103 -12.21 -2.94 15.64
C LEU A 103 -13.35 -1.94 15.80
N ASP A 104 -14.02 -1.53 14.73
CA ASP A 104 -15.22 -0.67 14.78
C ASP A 104 -16.21 -1.01 13.66
N ALA A 105 -17.09 -1.97 13.93
CA ALA A 105 -18.43 -2.07 13.31
C ALA A 105 -19.52 -1.70 14.34
N GLY A 106 -19.20 -0.79 15.25
CA GLY A 106 -20.06 -0.36 16.37
C GLY A 106 -19.99 1.15 16.57
N LEU A 107 -20.42 1.90 15.55
CA LEU A 107 -20.81 3.29 15.75
C LEU A 107 -22.23 3.26 16.36
N GLU A 108 -22.33 3.49 17.66
CA GLU A 108 -23.53 4.08 18.28
C GLU A 108 -23.30 5.59 18.46
#